data_AF-A0A1G9SZ88-F1
#
_entry.id   AF-A0A1G9SZ88-F1
#
_cell.length_a   1.000
_cell.length_b   1.000
_cell.length_c   1.000
_cell.angle_alpha   90.00
_cell.angle_beta   90.00
_cell.angle_gamma   90.00
#
_symmetry.space_group_name_H-M   'P 1'
#
loop_
_entity.id
_entity.type
_entity.pdbx_description
1 polymer ?
#
loop_
_entity_poly.entity_id
_entity_poly.type
_entity_poly.pdbx_seq_one_letter_code
_entity_poly.pdbx_strand_id
1 'polypeptide(L)'
;MDNKSTKYLDDILKNSKLDEIQDFLNSNQKAFIKNKKEFSFYFKDVLLTKGIMLKDLYSFAGYKESYASKIINMEKHTKDRDVIIRFCIAGRFTQKETNKALKLYGFNELYSKDNRDAVIAIAINNGVYDFATIDDLLEKYHLRILSRPQEKI
;
A
#
# COMPACT_ATOMS: atom_id res chain seq x y z
N MET A 1 14.14 -7.89 8.61
CA MET A 1 13.49 -9.22 8.55
C MET A 1 13.23 -9.56 7.09
N ASP A 2 14.05 -10.50 6.62
CA ASP A 2 13.98 -11.37 5.44
C ASP A 2 13.39 -10.82 4.13
N ASN A 3 14.22 -10.10 3.38
CA ASN A 3 14.08 -10.05 1.93
C ASN A 3 14.56 -11.40 1.36
N LYS A 4 13.72 -12.44 1.44
CA LYS A 4 13.91 -13.63 0.60
C LYS A 4 13.74 -13.16 -0.84
N SER A 5 14.84 -13.08 -1.58
CA SER A 5 14.80 -12.62 -2.98
C SER A 5 13.90 -13.53 -3.81
N THR A 6 13.30 -13.01 -4.88
CA THR A 6 12.50 -13.80 -5.84
C THR A 6 13.20 -15.10 -6.25
N LYS A 7 14.53 -15.05 -6.40
CA LYS A 7 15.40 -16.19 -6.73
C LYS A 7 15.36 -17.32 -5.68
N TYR A 8 15.27 -16.96 -4.38
CA TYR A 8 15.21 -17.94 -3.29
C TYR A 8 13.83 -18.60 -3.19
N LEU A 9 12.76 -17.85 -3.47
CA LEU A 9 11.41 -18.40 -3.51
C LEU A 9 11.24 -19.33 -4.72
N ASP A 10 11.80 -18.97 -5.87
CA ASP A 10 11.81 -19.81 -7.06
C ASP A 10 12.60 -21.11 -6.85
N ASP A 11 13.71 -21.06 -6.12
CA ASP A 11 14.48 -22.27 -5.78
C ASP A 11 13.74 -23.17 -4.79
N ILE A 12 12.98 -22.62 -3.85
CA ILE A 12 12.09 -23.44 -2.99
C ILE A 12 11.05 -24.14 -3.85
N LEU A 13 10.34 -23.40 -4.71
CA LEU A 13 9.30 -23.95 -5.57
C LEU A 13 9.80 -25.06 -6.49
N LYS A 14 11.03 -24.94 -7.02
CA LYS A 14 11.65 -25.97 -7.88
C LYS A 14 12.03 -27.25 -7.15
N ASN A 15 12.33 -27.16 -5.86
CA ASN A 15 12.82 -28.28 -5.06
C ASN A 15 11.77 -28.88 -4.12
N SER A 16 10.60 -28.25 -3.98
CA SER A 16 9.50 -28.78 -3.18
C SER A 16 8.91 -30.05 -3.78
N LYS A 17 8.66 -31.06 -2.94
CA LYS A 17 8.01 -32.30 -3.36
C LYS A 17 6.48 -32.18 -3.37
N LEU A 18 5.81 -33.06 -4.11
CA LEU A 18 4.34 -33.06 -4.25
C LEU A 18 3.60 -33.26 -2.92
N ASP A 19 4.18 -34.02 -1.99
CA ASP A 19 3.65 -34.29 -0.66
C ASP A 19 3.82 -33.11 0.32
N GLU A 20 4.71 -32.14 0.03
CA GLU A 20 4.96 -30.95 0.84
C GLU A 20 4.05 -29.76 0.46
N ILE A 21 3.24 -29.89 -0.61
CA ILE A 21 2.38 -28.82 -1.13
C ILE A 21 1.41 -28.31 -0.07
N GLN A 22 0.77 -29.21 0.68
CA GLN A 22 -0.23 -28.81 1.68
C GLN A 22 0.39 -27.97 2.81
N ASP A 23 1.59 -28.33 3.26
CA ASP A 23 2.31 -27.59 4.31
C ASP A 23 2.81 -26.23 3.82
N PHE A 24 3.25 -26.15 2.55
CA PHE A 24 3.60 -24.89 1.91
C PHE A 24 2.40 -23.94 1.81
N LEU A 25 1.23 -24.45 1.36
CA LEU A 25 0.00 -23.67 1.26
C LEU A 25 -0.49 -23.19 2.64
N ASN A 26 -0.47 -24.06 3.66
CA ASN A 26 -0.84 -23.73 5.03
C ASN A 26 0.08 -22.64 5.62
N SER A 27 1.38 -22.73 5.37
CA SER A 27 2.37 -21.75 5.83
C SER A 27 2.16 -20.39 5.17
N ASN A 28 1.88 -20.37 3.86
CA ASN A 28 1.54 -19.15 3.14
C ASN A 28 0.24 -18.51 3.65
N GLN A 29 -0.78 -19.31 3.97
CA GLN A 29 -2.03 -18.82 4.55
C GLN A 29 -1.80 -18.17 5.92
N LYS A 30 -0.99 -18.81 6.80
CA LYS A 30 -0.60 -18.24 8.09
C LYS A 30 0.17 -16.93 7.93
N ALA A 31 1.13 -16.87 7.00
CA ALA A 31 1.87 -15.65 6.68
C ALA A 31 0.95 -14.53 6.19
N PHE A 32 -0.03 -14.85 5.34
CA PHE A 32 -1.01 -13.89 4.85
C PHE A 32 -1.89 -13.32 5.98
N ILE A 33 -2.39 -14.16 6.89
CA ILE A 33 -3.18 -13.72 8.06
C ILE A 33 -2.35 -12.81 8.97
N LYS A 34 -1.07 -13.16 9.18
CA LYS A 34 -0.14 -12.33 9.94
C LYS A 34 0.06 -10.96 9.29
N ASN A 35 0.34 -10.92 7.98
CA ASN A 35 0.52 -9.67 7.23
C ASN A 35 -0.72 -8.77 7.27
N LYS A 36 -1.93 -9.36 7.20
CA LYS A 36 -3.18 -8.59 7.36
C LYS A 36 -3.24 -7.83 8.68
N LYS A 37 -2.92 -8.51 9.79
CA LYS A 37 -2.89 -7.89 11.11
C LYS A 37 -1.79 -6.82 11.17
N GLU A 38 -0.60 -7.13 10.67
CA GLU A 38 0.54 -6.21 10.67
C GLU A 38 0.25 -4.91 9.89
N PHE A 39 -0.38 -5.00 8.70
CA PHE A 39 -0.78 -3.82 7.94
C PHE A 39 -1.74 -2.94 8.74
N SER A 40 -2.85 -3.50 9.23
CA SER A 40 -3.90 -2.72 9.90
C SER A 40 -3.37 -2.02 11.16
N PHE A 41 -2.58 -2.74 11.98
CA PHE A 41 -1.96 -2.17 13.17
C PHE A 41 -0.96 -1.07 12.81
N TYR A 42 -0.03 -1.35 11.90
CA TYR A 42 0.97 -0.38 11.47
C TYR A 42 0.33 0.89 10.90
N PHE A 43 -0.66 0.75 10.02
CA PHE A 43 -1.29 1.89 9.37
C PHE A 43 -1.98 2.80 10.40
N LYS A 44 -2.73 2.21 11.34
CA LYS A 44 -3.42 2.96 12.40
C LYS A 44 -2.46 3.59 13.40
N ASP A 45 -1.35 2.92 13.71
CA ASP A 45 -0.30 3.45 14.59
C ASP A 45 0.34 4.71 13.99
N VAL A 46 0.72 4.67 12.71
CA VAL A 46 1.25 5.85 12.01
C VAL A 46 0.26 7.02 12.03
N LEU A 47 -1.03 6.77 11.77
CA LEU A 47 -2.06 7.82 11.86
C LEU A 47 -2.17 8.40 13.28
N LEU A 48 -2.16 7.55 14.31
CA LEU A 48 -2.20 7.96 15.70
C LEU A 48 -1.02 8.86 16.05
N THR A 49 0.20 8.51 15.64
CA THR A 49 1.39 9.35 15.87
C THR A 49 1.31 10.71 15.18
N LYS A 50 0.55 10.82 14.08
CA LYS A 50 0.34 12.07 13.33
C LYS A 50 -0.92 12.83 13.77
N GLY A 51 -1.68 12.30 14.74
CA GLY A 51 -2.93 12.90 15.20
C GLY A 51 -4.05 12.93 14.14
N ILE A 52 -4.00 12.05 13.13
CA ILE A 52 -4.97 12.01 12.04
C ILE A 52 -6.06 10.99 12.38
N MET A 53 -7.32 11.44 12.44
CA MET A 53 -8.44 10.54 12.65
C MET A 53 -8.79 9.79 11.37
N LEU A 54 -9.25 8.54 11.50
CA LEU A 54 -9.66 7.71 10.36
C LEU A 54 -10.76 8.38 9.52
N LYS A 55 -11.73 9.06 10.13
CA LYS A 55 -12.78 9.78 9.41
C LYS A 55 -12.21 10.88 8.50
N ASP A 56 -11.19 11.61 8.97
CA ASP A 56 -10.57 12.71 8.23
C ASP A 56 -9.74 12.14 7.09
N LEU A 57 -9.01 11.05 7.35
CA LEU A 57 -8.31 10.27 6.33
C LEU A 57 -9.26 9.86 5.19
N TYR A 58 -10.40 9.27 5.51
CA TYR A 58 -11.35 8.77 4.52
C TYR A 58 -11.93 9.89 3.67
N SER A 59 -12.34 10.98 4.33
CA SER A 59 -12.87 12.18 3.68
C SER A 59 -11.83 12.80 2.75
N PHE A 60 -10.60 13.01 3.24
CA PHE A 60 -9.53 13.61 2.46
C PHE A 60 -9.14 12.73 1.27
N ALA A 61 -9.02 11.42 1.46
CA ALA A 61 -8.72 10.47 0.37
C ALA A 61 -9.86 10.33 -0.66
N GLY A 62 -11.06 10.83 -0.34
CA GLY A 62 -12.25 10.82 -1.19
C GLY A 62 -13.01 9.50 -1.19
N TYR A 63 -12.86 8.66 -0.17
CA TYR A 63 -13.54 7.35 -0.08
C TYR A 63 -14.64 7.36 0.97
N LYS A 64 -15.78 6.70 0.66
CA LYS A 64 -16.81 6.39 1.67
C LYS A 64 -16.18 5.61 2.82
N GLU A 65 -16.48 6.00 4.06
CA GLU A 65 -15.98 5.35 5.27
C GLU A 65 -16.23 3.83 5.28
N SER A 66 -17.41 3.39 4.82
CA SER A 66 -17.78 1.97 4.74
C SER A 66 -16.89 1.14 3.80
N TYR A 67 -16.30 1.77 2.79
CA TYR A 67 -15.32 1.13 1.91
C TYR A 67 -13.90 1.25 2.47
N ALA A 68 -13.49 2.46 2.86
CA ALA A 68 -12.13 2.74 3.32
C ALA A 68 -11.78 1.96 4.60
N SER A 69 -12.72 1.90 5.55
CA SER A 69 -12.56 1.12 6.79
C SER A 69 -12.33 -0.37 6.51
N LYS A 70 -13.08 -0.96 5.56
CA LYS A 70 -12.88 -2.36 5.15
C LYS A 70 -11.51 -2.60 4.53
N ILE A 71 -10.98 -1.63 3.77
CA ILE A 71 -9.62 -1.70 3.22
C ILE A 71 -8.57 -1.63 4.33
N ILE A 72 -8.67 -0.65 5.24
CA ILE A 72 -7.71 -0.46 6.36
C ILE A 72 -7.75 -1.62 7.37
N ASN A 73 -8.92 -2.20 7.61
CA ASN A 73 -9.09 -3.38 8.48
C ASN A 73 -8.74 -4.70 7.78
N MET A 74 -8.36 -4.68 6.50
CA MET A 74 -8.08 -5.88 5.70
C MET A 74 -9.26 -6.87 5.59
N GLU A 75 -10.48 -6.37 5.80
CA GLU A 75 -11.75 -7.07 5.56
C GLU A 75 -12.08 -7.13 4.05
N LYS A 76 -11.59 -6.13 3.30
CA LYS A 76 -11.60 -6.09 1.84
C LYS A 76 -10.18 -5.84 1.33
N HIS A 77 -9.77 -6.55 0.29
CA HIS A 77 -8.46 -6.36 -0.36
C HIS A 77 -8.65 -5.70 -1.73
N THR A 78 -8.01 -4.56 -1.95
CA THR A 78 -8.03 -3.87 -3.25
C THR A 78 -6.91 -4.37 -4.15
N LYS A 79 -7.19 -4.46 -5.45
CA LYS A 79 -6.16 -4.71 -6.48
C LYS A 79 -5.54 -3.41 -7.01
N ASP A 80 -6.13 -2.26 -6.68
CA ASP A 80 -5.62 -0.96 -7.09
C ASP A 80 -4.66 -0.41 -6.03
N ARG A 81 -3.37 -0.40 -6.37
CA ARG A 81 -2.27 0.09 -5.54
C ARG A 81 -2.45 1.58 -5.19
N ASP A 82 -3.06 2.37 -6.07
CA ASP A 82 -3.23 3.79 -5.86
C ASP A 82 -4.16 4.08 -4.68
N VAL A 83 -5.08 3.17 -4.33
CA VAL A 83 -5.92 3.30 -3.13
C VAL A 83 -5.05 3.41 -1.87
N ILE A 84 -4.01 2.57 -1.76
CA ILE A 84 -3.11 2.57 -0.59
C ILE A 84 -2.19 3.79 -0.63
N ILE A 85 -1.70 4.17 -1.82
CA ILE A 85 -0.92 5.41 -1.99
C ILE A 85 -1.74 6.63 -1.57
N ARG A 86 -3.02 6.72 -1.97
CA ARG A 86 -3.91 7.81 -1.58
C ARG A 86 -4.14 7.86 -0.08
N PHE A 87 -4.34 6.72 0.58
CA PHE A 87 -4.42 6.71 2.04
C PHE A 87 -3.10 7.13 2.70
N CYS A 88 -1.95 6.76 2.14
CA CYS A 88 -0.66 7.25 2.64
C CYS A 88 -0.51 8.76 2.49
N ILE A 89 -0.91 9.32 1.35
CA ILE A 89 -0.89 10.77 1.09
C ILE A 89 -1.83 11.51 2.06
N ALA A 90 -3.08 11.04 2.18
CA ALA A 90 -4.07 11.60 3.10
C ALA A 90 -3.63 11.51 4.57
N GLY A 91 -2.95 10.42 4.93
CA GLY A 91 -2.36 10.21 6.25
C GLY A 91 -1.01 10.91 6.45
N ARG A 92 -0.51 11.68 5.48
CA ARG A 92 0.77 12.38 5.53
C ARG A 92 1.96 11.45 5.84
N PHE A 93 1.96 10.26 5.26
CA PHE A 93 3.02 9.26 5.43
C PHE A 93 4.28 9.74 4.70
N THR A 94 5.43 9.63 5.36
CA THR A 94 6.74 9.76 4.72
C THR A 94 6.97 8.65 3.70
N GLN A 95 7.91 8.81 2.78
CA GLN A 95 8.22 7.76 1.79
C GLN A 95 8.53 6.41 2.43
N LYS A 96 9.29 6.41 3.54
CA LYS A 96 9.59 5.19 4.30
C LYS A 96 8.32 4.55 4.86
N GLU A 97 7.41 5.37 5.38
CA GLU A 97 6.16 4.89 5.93
C GLU A 97 5.24 4.33 4.83
N THR A 98 5.16 5.02 3.69
CA THR A 98 4.40 4.60 2.49
C THR A 98 4.90 3.27 1.96
N ASN A 99 6.21 3.12 1.77
CA ASN A 99 6.81 1.87 1.29
C ASN A 99 6.52 0.70 2.23
N LYS A 100 6.60 0.93 3.55
CA LYS A 100 6.25 -0.10 4.53
C LYS A 100 4.77 -0.45 4.50
N ALA A 101 3.88 0.54 4.35
CA ALA A 101 2.44 0.30 4.18
C ALA A 101 2.15 -0.54 2.93
N LEU A 102 2.75 -0.18 1.79
CA LEU A 102 2.61 -0.91 0.52
C LEU A 102 3.09 -2.36 0.67
N LYS A 103 4.27 -2.58 1.25
CA LYS A 103 4.82 -3.91 1.47
C LYS A 103 3.94 -4.78 2.37
N LEU A 104 3.45 -4.23 3.48
CA LEU A 104 2.57 -4.93 4.41
C LEU A 104 1.20 -5.25 3.76
N TYR A 105 0.72 -4.39 2.86
CA TYR A 105 -0.51 -4.63 2.11
C TYR A 105 -0.36 -5.68 0.99
N GLY A 106 0.88 -5.96 0.56
CA GLY A 106 1.21 -6.87 -0.53
C GLY A 106 1.45 -6.19 -1.89
N PHE A 107 1.74 -4.89 -1.89
CA PHE A 107 2.15 -4.14 -3.08
C PHE A 107 3.66 -3.88 -3.10
N ASN A 108 4.18 -3.66 -4.31
CA ASN A 108 5.53 -3.15 -4.48
C ASN A 108 5.65 -1.73 -3.93
N GLU A 109 6.81 -1.44 -3.35
CA GLU A 109 7.21 -0.11 -2.87
C GLU A 109 7.27 0.91 -4.03
N LEU A 110 7.35 2.20 -3.71
CA LEU A 110 7.62 3.24 -4.71
C LEU A 110 9.03 3.02 -5.29
N TYR A 111 9.12 2.66 -6.58
CA TYR A 111 10.38 2.30 -7.22
C TYR A 111 11.00 3.48 -7.95
N SER A 112 12.24 3.85 -7.60
CA SER A 112 12.89 5.05 -8.13
C SER A 112 13.16 5.05 -9.63
N LYS A 113 13.19 3.88 -10.29
CA LYS A 113 13.32 3.79 -11.76
C LYS A 113 11.99 3.84 -12.50
N ASP A 114 10.87 3.75 -11.79
CA ASP A 114 9.56 4.04 -12.36
C ASP A 114 9.31 5.55 -12.22
N ASN A 115 9.15 6.24 -13.35
CA ASN A 115 9.05 7.71 -13.37
C ASN A 115 7.86 8.22 -12.54
N ARG A 116 6.73 7.49 -12.54
CA ARG A 116 5.53 7.86 -11.78
C ARG A 116 5.78 7.73 -10.28
N ASP A 117 6.34 6.61 -9.86
CA ASP A 117 6.71 6.39 -8.47
C ASP A 117 7.77 7.38 -7.98
N ALA A 118 8.72 7.75 -8.84
CA ALA A 118 9.72 8.77 -8.55
C ALA A 118 9.08 10.14 -8.29
N VAL A 119 8.14 10.58 -9.13
CA VAL A 119 7.40 11.85 -8.93
C VAL A 119 6.61 11.83 -7.62
N ILE A 120 5.88 10.74 -7.33
CA ILE A 120 5.12 10.59 -6.08
C ILE A 120 6.05 10.64 -4.87
N ALA A 121 7.18 9.92 -4.91
CA ALA A 121 8.18 9.92 -3.84
C ALA A 121 8.79 11.30 -3.62
N ILE A 122 9.13 12.03 -4.69
CA ILE A 122 9.66 13.39 -4.62
C ILE A 122 8.63 14.33 -3.98
N ALA A 123 7.36 14.24 -4.37
CA ALA A 123 6.29 15.05 -3.78
C ALA A 123 6.18 14.82 -2.26
N ILE A 124 6.09 13.55 -1.83
CA ILE A 124 6.03 13.17 -0.41
C ILE A 124 7.25 13.69 0.36
N ASN A 125 8.45 13.53 -0.18
CA ASN A 125 9.70 13.97 0.47
C ASN A 125 9.79 15.50 0.59
N ASN A 126 9.09 16.25 -0.27
CA ASN A 126 8.98 17.72 -0.19
C ASN A 126 7.73 18.18 0.60
N GLY A 127 7.05 17.26 1.31
CA GLY A 127 5.89 17.59 2.14
C GLY A 127 4.62 17.93 1.36
N VAL A 128 4.58 17.60 0.06
CA VAL A 128 3.41 17.79 -0.79
C VAL A 128 2.47 16.61 -0.58
N TYR A 129 1.34 16.86 0.10
CA TYR A 129 0.28 15.88 0.38
C TYR A 129 -1.09 16.26 -0.19
N ASP A 130 -1.10 17.25 -1.09
CA ASP A 130 -2.29 17.69 -1.80
C ASP A 130 -2.45 16.89 -3.11
N PHE A 131 -3.64 16.33 -3.34
CA PHE A 131 -3.87 15.49 -4.51
C PHE A 131 -3.84 16.27 -5.83
N ALA A 132 -4.37 17.50 -5.86
CA ALA A 132 -4.37 18.31 -7.06
C ALA A 132 -2.93 18.63 -7.49
N THR A 133 -2.09 19.07 -6.55
CA THR A 133 -0.67 19.35 -6.81
C THR A 133 0.08 18.10 -7.30
N ILE A 134 -0.17 16.93 -6.71
CA ILE A 134 0.47 15.68 -7.15
C ILE A 134 -0.01 15.27 -8.55
N ASP A 135 -1.30 15.36 -8.82
CA ASP A 135 -1.86 15.06 -10.14
C ASP A 135 -1.33 16.03 -11.21
N ASP A 136 -1.24 17.33 -10.92
CA ASP A 136 -0.64 18.35 -11.80
C ASP A 136 0.84 18.04 -12.11
N LEU A 137 1.61 17.61 -11.10
CA LEU A 137 3.00 17.18 -11.29
C LEU A 137 3.08 15.95 -12.21
N LEU A 138 2.18 14.98 -12.04
CA LEU A 138 2.15 13.79 -12.88
C LEU A 138 1.76 14.14 -14.33
N GLU A 139 0.74 14.97 -14.53
CA GLU A 139 0.28 15.42 -15.85
C GLU A 139 1.35 16.22 -16.58
N LYS A 140 2.06 17.11 -15.88
CA LYS A 140 3.18 17.89 -16.43
C LYS A 140 4.26 17.02 -17.09
N TYR A 141 4.47 15.81 -16.60
CA TYR A 141 5.44 14.85 -17.15
C TYR A 141 4.78 13.73 -17.98
N HIS A 142 3.51 13.88 -18.37
CA HIS A 142 2.73 12.90 -19.13
C HIS A 142 2.62 11.52 -18.45
N LEU A 143 2.57 11.51 -17.12
CA LEU A 143 2.43 10.30 -16.31
C LEU A 143 0.97 10.12 -15.88
N ARG A 144 0.55 8.87 -15.68
CA ARG A 144 -0.81 8.56 -15.21
C ARG A 144 -1.04 9.16 -13.82
N ILE A 145 -2.08 9.97 -13.66
CA ILE A 145 -2.52 10.51 -12.36
C ILE A 145 -2.91 9.40 -11.36
N LEU A 146 -3.11 9.74 -10.10
CA LEU A 146 -3.60 8.78 -9.11
C LEU A 146 -5.02 8.35 -9.45
N SER A 147 -5.32 7.04 -9.41
CA SER A 147 -6.68 6.54 -9.59
C SER A 147 -7.65 7.31 -8.69
N ARG A 148 -8.76 7.79 -9.24
CA ARG A 148 -9.79 8.47 -8.44
C ARG A 148 -10.65 7.44 -7.70
N PRO A 149 -11.19 7.78 -6.52
CA PRO A 149 -12.18 6.94 -5.87
C PRO A 149 -13.31 6.64 -6.85
N GLN A 150 -13.52 5.36 -7.17
CA GLN A 150 -14.68 4.99 -7.98
C GLN A 150 -15.90 5.26 -7.11
N GLU A 151 -16.80 6.13 -7.57
CA GLU A 151 -18.16 6.24 -7.06
C GLU A 151 -18.89 4.93 -7.39
N LYS A 152 -18.57 3.86 -6.65
CA LYS A 152 -19.46 2.71 -6.60
C LYS A 152 -20.60 3.10 -5.67
N ILE A 153 -21.64 3.63 -6.30
CA ILE A 153 -23.01 3.57 -5.82
C ILE A 153 -23.34 2.09 -5.61
#